data_AF-A0A096LYU0-F1
#
_entry.id   AF-A0A096LYU0-F1
#
_cell.length_a   1.000
_cell.length_b   1.000
_cell.length_c   1.000
_cell.angle_alpha   90.00
_cell.angle_beta   90.00
_cell.angle_gamma   90.00
#
_symmetry.space_group_name_H-M   'P 1'
#
loop_
_entity.id
_entity.type
_entity.pdbx_description
1 polymer ?
#
loop_
_entity_poly.entity_id
_entity_poly.type
_entity_poly.pdbx_seq_one_letter_code
_entity_poly.pdbx_strand_id
1 'polypeptide(L)'
;QILHSIFFLGKITQPEFSPRQLFVDDVDMFDYLNEAHPEPFRLYSSQLPRRSPFSCVLDMVVHLEGQENVDEIRTKLQELTQKLKEGASKKELYSTTICISGDNTDSVRHYGVSMSTTGRPAGQILVAASCLNFWEEHVADAVMSYYPKKTRKRYFDVTIHLPADVRCEAFKLGSREAISPCRSCQNMFGLDTTETKSWAYGNCAEIESLSNLLREEEVRERVQRIGNWTEENKEKVRRAVINHLRRELKKVGFEWDNQFYTAQSARAENDVIC
;
A
#
# COMPACT_ATOMS: atom_id res chain seq x y z
N GLN A 1 12.03 -3.04 4.79
CA GLN A 1 11.10 -2.81 3.65
C GLN A 1 11.00 -1.34 3.26
N ILE A 2 10.87 -0.41 4.23
CA ILE A 2 10.78 1.03 3.97
C ILE A 2 11.93 1.57 3.10
N LEU A 3 13.20 1.24 3.43
CA LEU A 3 14.38 1.69 2.68
C LEU A 3 14.30 1.29 1.21
N HIS A 4 13.99 0.01 0.94
CA HIS A 4 13.84 -0.50 -0.42
C HIS A 4 12.76 0.26 -1.20
N SER A 5 11.60 0.52 -0.59
CA SER A 5 10.53 1.28 -1.23
C SER A 5 10.94 2.73 -1.52
N ILE A 6 11.69 3.39 -0.63
CA ILE A 6 12.21 4.75 -0.85
C ILE A 6 13.24 4.75 -1.99
N PHE A 7 14.23 3.85 -1.95
CA PHE A 7 15.28 3.76 -2.95
C PHE A 7 14.74 3.41 -4.33
N PHE A 8 13.75 2.51 -4.41
CA PHE A 8 13.03 2.24 -5.65
C PHE A 8 12.37 3.49 -6.22
N LEU A 9 11.68 4.30 -5.39
CA LEU A 9 11.07 5.54 -5.85
C LEU A 9 12.11 6.57 -6.31
N GLY A 10 13.24 6.67 -5.62
CA GLY A 10 14.39 7.45 -6.07
C GLY A 10 14.94 6.99 -7.42
N LYS A 11 15.01 5.67 -7.66
CA LYS A 11 15.46 5.07 -8.92
C LYS A 11 14.57 5.43 -10.11
N ILE A 12 13.26 5.47 -9.92
CA ILE A 12 12.30 5.71 -11.01
C ILE A 12 11.88 7.17 -11.18
N THR A 13 12.37 8.07 -10.32
CA THR A 13 12.10 9.51 -10.44
C THR A 13 13.05 10.18 -11.43
N GLN A 14 12.69 11.39 -11.86
CA GLN A 14 13.46 12.16 -12.84
C GLN A 14 13.71 13.58 -12.32
N PRO A 15 14.97 13.96 -12.04
CA PRO A 15 16.20 13.16 -12.17
C PRO A 15 16.25 11.98 -11.18
N GLU A 16 16.99 10.93 -11.52
CA GLU A 16 17.20 9.77 -10.63
C GLU A 16 17.96 10.18 -9.35
N PHE A 17 17.57 9.59 -8.22
CA PHE A 17 18.28 9.69 -6.94
C PHE A 17 18.76 8.32 -6.47
N SER A 18 20.07 8.21 -6.27
CA SER A 18 20.70 7.06 -5.61
C SER A 18 20.52 7.11 -4.09
N PRO A 19 20.59 5.95 -3.40
CA PRO A 19 20.58 5.92 -1.94
C PRO A 19 21.61 6.87 -1.33
N ARG A 20 22.83 6.93 -1.86
CA ARG A 20 23.90 7.80 -1.34
C ARG A 20 23.56 9.29 -1.39
N GLN A 21 22.76 9.73 -2.36
CA GLN A 21 22.31 11.11 -2.46
C GLN A 21 21.26 11.49 -1.41
N LEU A 22 20.62 10.51 -0.74
CA LEU A 22 19.69 10.76 0.37
C LEU A 22 20.43 11.02 1.69
N PHE A 23 21.70 10.65 1.79
CA PHE A 23 22.51 10.72 3.01
C PHE A 23 23.76 11.59 2.81
N VAL A 24 23.69 12.62 1.96
CA VAL A 24 24.85 13.50 1.67
C VAL A 24 25.41 14.15 2.93
N ASP A 25 24.54 14.53 3.86
CA ASP A 25 24.91 15.20 5.11
C ASP A 25 25.14 14.22 6.27
N ASP A 26 24.96 12.91 6.05
CA ASP A 26 25.00 11.89 7.11
C ASP A 26 25.56 10.55 6.58
N VAL A 27 26.86 10.56 6.27
CA VAL A 27 27.57 9.39 5.73
C VAL A 27 27.62 8.25 6.75
N ASP A 28 27.73 8.58 8.04
CA ASP A 28 27.76 7.57 9.11
C ASP A 28 26.44 6.79 9.16
N MET A 29 25.29 7.47 9.01
CA MET A 29 23.99 6.80 8.89
C MET A 29 23.88 5.94 7.63
N PHE A 30 24.43 6.39 6.49
CA PHE A 30 24.45 5.59 5.27
C PHE A 30 25.21 4.28 5.49
N ASP A 31 26.42 4.36 6.03
CA ASP A 31 27.28 3.20 6.25
C ASP A 31 26.63 2.24 7.25
N TYR A 32 26.09 2.76 8.36
CA TYR A 32 25.35 1.98 9.34
C TYR A 32 24.15 1.24 8.73
N LEU A 33 23.30 1.94 7.98
CA LEU A 33 22.11 1.31 7.37
C LEU A 33 22.48 0.29 6.29
N ASN A 34 23.55 0.55 5.52
CA ASN A 34 24.02 -0.38 4.50
C ASN A 34 24.64 -1.63 5.13
N GLU A 35 25.34 -1.50 6.26
CA GLU A 35 25.87 -2.64 7.02
C GLU A 35 24.75 -3.45 7.67
N ALA A 36 23.81 -2.79 8.38
CA ALA A 36 22.72 -3.45 9.08
C ALA A 36 21.66 -4.04 8.14
N HIS A 37 21.42 -3.38 7.00
CA HIS A 37 20.39 -3.74 6.03
C HIS A 37 20.92 -3.61 4.60
N PRO A 38 21.82 -4.50 4.15
CA PRO A 38 22.46 -4.39 2.83
C PRO A 38 21.51 -4.68 1.67
N GLU A 39 20.48 -5.50 1.87
CA GLU A 39 19.60 -5.94 0.78
C GLU A 39 18.82 -4.81 0.10
N PRO A 40 18.18 -3.86 0.82
CA PRO A 40 17.62 -2.65 0.22
C PRO A 40 18.58 -1.91 -0.71
N PHE A 41 19.85 -1.76 -0.33
CA PHE A 41 20.85 -1.04 -1.13
C PHE A 41 21.28 -1.83 -2.36
N ARG A 42 21.26 -3.17 -2.29
CA ARG A 42 21.63 -4.04 -3.41
C ARG A 42 20.51 -4.26 -4.41
N LEU A 43 19.26 -4.34 -3.94
CA LEU A 43 18.14 -4.88 -4.72
C LEU A 43 17.18 -3.80 -5.24
N TYR A 44 17.25 -2.54 -4.77
CA TYR A 44 16.29 -1.49 -5.15
C TYR A 44 16.20 -1.21 -6.66
N SER A 45 17.24 -1.57 -7.42
CA SER A 45 17.34 -1.37 -8.86
C SER A 45 16.88 -2.57 -9.70
N SER A 46 16.64 -3.73 -9.09
CA SER A 46 16.18 -4.95 -9.79
C SER A 46 14.86 -5.52 -9.29
N GLN A 47 14.55 -5.37 -7.99
CA GLN A 47 13.33 -5.89 -7.36
C GLN A 47 12.33 -4.79 -7.02
N LEU A 48 11.04 -5.12 -7.11
CA LEU A 48 9.99 -4.16 -6.81
C LEU A 48 9.61 -4.18 -5.33
N PRO A 49 9.34 -3.01 -4.71
CA PRO A 49 8.67 -2.97 -3.43
C PRO A 49 7.25 -3.52 -3.55
N ARG A 50 6.78 -4.16 -2.47
CA ARG A 50 5.42 -4.72 -2.39
C ARG A 50 4.34 -3.69 -2.04
N ARG A 51 4.74 -2.55 -1.47
CA ARG A 51 3.86 -1.47 -0.98
C ARG A 51 4.61 -0.14 -0.87
N SER A 52 3.86 0.94 -0.67
CA SER A 52 4.43 2.29 -0.56
C SER A 52 5.29 2.47 0.70
N PRO A 53 6.24 3.43 0.72
CA PRO A 53 6.99 3.74 1.93
C PRO A 53 6.12 4.13 3.12
N PHE A 54 5.07 4.94 2.88
CA PHE A 54 4.22 5.44 3.96
C PHE A 54 3.34 4.33 4.57
N SER A 55 2.98 3.33 3.78
CA SER A 55 2.38 2.08 4.29
C SER A 55 3.31 1.34 5.25
N CYS A 56 4.62 1.30 4.96
CA CYS A 56 5.58 0.73 5.91
C CYS A 56 5.71 1.57 7.19
N VAL A 57 5.63 2.90 7.09
CA VAL A 57 5.66 3.80 8.25
C VAL A 57 4.41 3.61 9.11
N LEU A 58 3.23 3.44 8.50
CA LEU A 58 2.00 3.16 9.23
C LEU A 58 2.17 1.96 10.15
N ASP A 59 2.69 0.84 9.64
CA ASP A 59 2.95 -0.35 10.46
C ASP A 59 3.89 -0.06 11.64
N MET A 60 4.94 0.73 11.41
CA MET A 60 5.89 1.11 12.47
C MET A 60 5.20 1.94 13.55
N VAL A 61 4.38 2.92 13.16
CA VAL A 61 3.63 3.75 14.11
C VAL A 61 2.60 2.92 14.87
N VAL A 62 1.83 2.07 14.19
CA VAL A 62 0.84 1.18 14.84
C VAL A 62 1.53 0.23 15.82
N HIS A 63 2.71 -0.30 15.46
CA HIS A 63 3.48 -1.17 16.34
C HIS A 63 4.01 -0.45 17.58
N LEU A 64 4.48 0.80 17.44
CA LEU A 64 5.02 1.59 18.55
C LEU A 64 3.92 2.10 19.49
N GLU A 65 2.77 2.52 18.96
CA GLU A 65 1.69 3.07 19.77
C GLU A 65 0.76 2.01 20.35
N GLY A 66 0.61 0.86 19.69
CA GLY A 66 -0.48 -0.07 19.95
C GLY A 66 -1.73 0.26 19.14
N GLN A 67 -2.33 -0.76 18.53
CA GLN A 67 -3.46 -0.62 17.59
C GLN A 67 -4.75 -0.08 18.23
N GLU A 68 -4.85 -0.07 19.55
CA GLU A 68 -5.96 0.49 20.30
C GLU A 68 -5.89 2.02 20.41
N ASN A 69 -4.68 2.60 20.29
CA ASN A 69 -4.39 4.01 20.51
C ASN A 69 -4.58 4.82 19.21
N VAL A 70 -5.81 4.81 18.71
CA VAL A 70 -6.21 5.40 17.41
C VAL A 70 -5.81 6.88 17.30
N ASP A 71 -6.02 7.66 18.35
CA ASP A 71 -5.77 9.11 18.31
C ASP A 71 -4.28 9.44 18.37
N GLU A 72 -3.49 8.64 19.09
CA GLU A 72 -2.02 8.71 19.13
C GLU A 72 -1.43 8.37 17.76
N ILE A 73 -1.88 7.27 17.13
CA ILE A 73 -1.47 6.87 15.79
C ILE A 73 -1.78 7.98 14.77
N ARG A 74 -3.00 8.51 14.80
CA ARG A 74 -3.42 9.60 13.91
C ARG A 74 -2.61 10.87 14.14
N THR A 75 -2.29 11.19 15.40
CA THR A 75 -1.48 12.35 15.76
C THR A 75 -0.07 12.21 15.23
N LYS A 76 0.61 11.09 15.47
CA LYS A 76 1.97 10.85 14.95
C LYS A 76 2.05 10.88 13.43
N LEU A 77 1.07 10.27 12.75
CA LEU A 77 1.02 10.31 11.28
C LEU A 77 0.72 11.71 10.74
N GLN A 78 -0.12 12.50 11.42
CA GLN A 78 -0.37 13.89 11.05
C GLN A 78 0.90 14.73 11.18
N GLU A 79 1.59 14.66 12.32
CA GLU A 79 2.84 15.38 12.57
C GLU A 79 3.91 15.02 11.54
N LEU A 80 4.09 13.72 11.27
CA LEU A 80 5.00 13.25 10.24
C LEU A 80 4.61 13.79 8.86
N THR A 81 3.33 13.70 8.51
CA THR A 81 2.82 14.21 7.22
C THR A 81 3.03 15.72 7.09
N GLN A 82 2.93 16.48 8.19
CA GLN A 82 3.19 17.91 8.20
C GLN A 82 4.67 18.20 7.95
N LYS A 83 5.58 17.52 8.65
CA LYS A 83 7.03 17.61 8.42
C LYS A 83 7.42 17.24 6.99
N LEU A 84 6.84 16.18 6.44
CA LEU A 84 7.10 15.76 5.06
C LEU A 84 6.53 16.72 4.01
N LYS A 85 5.51 17.52 4.36
CA LYS A 85 4.97 18.57 3.48
C LYS A 85 5.81 19.84 3.48
N GLU A 86 6.51 20.12 4.57
CA GLU A 86 7.39 21.28 4.69
C GLU A 86 8.50 21.18 3.64
N GLY A 87 8.44 22.03 2.61
CA GLY A 87 9.40 22.02 1.48
C GLY A 87 9.04 21.09 0.32
N ALA A 88 7.97 20.29 0.40
CA ALA A 88 7.57 19.41 -0.69
C ALA A 88 6.77 20.15 -1.77
N SER A 89 7.28 20.16 -3.00
CA SER A 89 6.57 20.70 -4.17
C SER A 89 5.49 19.74 -4.71
N LYS A 90 5.53 18.46 -4.31
CA LYS A 90 4.63 17.39 -4.75
C LYS A 90 4.25 16.47 -3.59
N LYS A 91 3.11 15.78 -3.72
CA LYS A 91 2.65 14.75 -2.78
C LYS A 91 3.38 13.43 -3.03
N GLU A 92 4.66 13.42 -2.72
CA GLU A 92 5.51 12.25 -2.83
C GLU A 92 5.91 11.79 -1.42
N LEU A 93 5.89 10.47 -1.18
CA LEU A 93 6.31 9.82 0.07
C LEU A 93 5.39 10.00 1.30
N TYR A 94 4.31 10.79 1.21
CA TYR A 94 3.32 10.88 2.29
C TYR A 94 1.89 10.60 1.81
N SER A 95 1.06 10.08 2.72
CA SER A 95 -0.36 9.85 2.50
C SER A 95 -1.20 11.02 3.00
N THR A 96 -2.42 11.19 2.47
CA THR A 96 -3.34 12.23 2.94
C THR A 96 -4.54 11.68 3.70
N THR A 97 -4.76 10.37 3.60
CA THR A 97 -5.90 9.69 4.18
C THR A 97 -5.41 8.42 4.87
N ILE A 98 -5.97 8.16 6.05
CA ILE A 98 -5.87 6.91 6.78
C ILE A 98 -7.25 6.26 6.81
N CYS A 99 -7.31 4.94 6.79
CA CYS A 99 -8.53 4.17 7.01
C CYS A 99 -8.30 3.16 8.11
N ILE A 100 -9.33 2.98 8.93
CA ILE A 100 -9.37 2.04 10.05
C ILE A 100 -10.56 1.12 9.79
N SER A 101 -10.31 -0.18 9.81
CA SER A 101 -11.36 -1.19 9.75
C SER A 101 -11.24 -2.14 10.92
N GLY A 102 -12.36 -2.75 11.26
CA GLY A 102 -12.50 -3.66 12.39
C GLY A 102 -13.88 -4.29 12.34
N ASP A 103 -14.08 -5.31 13.17
CA ASP A 103 -15.41 -5.85 13.41
C ASP A 103 -16.13 -5.06 14.52
N ASN A 104 -17.38 -5.41 14.80
CA ASN A 104 -18.18 -4.74 15.83
C ASN A 104 -17.67 -5.00 17.27
N THR A 105 -16.70 -5.90 17.47
CA THR A 105 -16.10 -6.10 18.79
C THR A 105 -15.04 -5.05 19.10
N ASP A 106 -14.56 -4.32 18.08
CA ASP A 106 -13.47 -3.33 18.17
C ASP A 106 -12.21 -3.90 18.86
N SER A 107 -12.05 -5.23 18.85
CA SER A 107 -10.97 -5.94 19.55
C SER A 107 -9.63 -5.78 18.84
N VAL A 108 -9.65 -5.73 17.51
CA VAL A 108 -8.49 -5.54 16.64
C VAL A 108 -8.82 -4.48 15.60
N ARG A 109 -7.87 -3.57 15.36
CA ARG A 109 -8.03 -2.47 14.40
C ARG A 109 -6.99 -2.61 13.29
N HIS A 110 -7.47 -2.59 12.06
CA HIS A 110 -6.64 -2.74 10.88
C HIS A 110 -6.51 -1.42 10.15
N TYR A 111 -5.26 -1.00 9.96
CA TYR A 111 -4.95 0.29 9.40
C TYR A 111 -4.57 0.18 7.92
N GLY A 112 -4.90 1.22 7.18
CA GLY A 112 -4.45 1.43 5.81
C GLY A 112 -4.27 2.90 5.53
N VAL A 113 -3.44 3.24 4.54
CA VAL A 113 -3.21 4.62 4.11
C VAL A 113 -3.39 4.75 2.61
N SER A 114 -3.84 5.92 2.16
CA SER A 114 -3.96 6.19 0.73
C SER A 114 -2.59 6.12 0.06
N MET A 115 -2.50 5.65 -1.18
CA MET A 115 -1.24 5.50 -1.89
C MET A 115 -0.43 6.81 -1.90
N SER A 116 0.78 6.78 -1.32
CA SER A 116 1.64 7.94 -1.06
C SER A 116 2.51 8.36 -2.26
N THR A 117 1.99 8.16 -3.46
CA THR A 117 2.68 8.51 -4.71
C THR A 117 1.71 9.24 -5.61
N THR A 118 2.02 10.48 -5.98
CA THR A 118 1.25 11.16 -7.02
C THR A 118 1.72 10.79 -8.41
N GLY A 119 0.75 10.47 -9.27
CA GLY A 119 0.96 10.40 -10.70
C GLY A 119 1.42 9.04 -11.23
N ARG A 120 1.53 9.01 -12.57
CA ARG A 120 2.08 7.87 -13.31
C ARG A 120 3.56 8.11 -13.55
N PRO A 121 4.40 7.07 -13.54
CA PRO A 121 4.03 5.65 -13.42
C PRO A 121 4.11 5.08 -11.99
N ALA A 122 4.75 5.78 -11.04
CA ALA A 122 5.03 5.27 -9.69
C ALA A 122 3.80 4.68 -8.98
N GLY A 123 2.68 5.41 -8.94
CA GLY A 123 1.46 4.91 -8.29
C GLY A 123 0.85 3.70 -9.00
N GLN A 124 0.97 3.62 -10.33
CA GLN A 124 0.49 2.43 -11.06
C GLN A 124 1.36 1.21 -10.76
N ILE A 125 2.69 1.40 -10.68
CA ILE A 125 3.62 0.33 -10.33
C ILE A 125 3.31 -0.21 -8.93
N LEU A 126 3.16 0.67 -7.93
CA LEU A 126 2.88 0.25 -6.56
C LEU A 126 1.52 -0.43 -6.40
N VAL A 127 0.47 0.05 -7.08
CA VAL A 127 -0.84 -0.64 -7.08
C VAL A 127 -0.71 -2.04 -7.70
N ALA A 128 -0.03 -2.18 -8.84
CA ALA A 128 0.16 -3.48 -9.47
C ALA A 128 0.99 -4.42 -8.58
N ALA A 129 2.08 -3.93 -7.99
CA ALA A 129 2.91 -4.71 -7.07
C ALA A 129 2.11 -5.16 -5.84
N SER A 130 1.26 -4.29 -5.31
CA SER A 130 0.41 -4.61 -4.16
C SER A 130 -0.61 -5.70 -4.50
N CYS A 131 -1.34 -5.58 -5.63
CA CYS A 131 -2.25 -6.65 -6.08
C CYS A 131 -1.55 -7.99 -6.30
N LEU A 132 -0.31 -7.98 -6.78
CA LEU A 132 0.38 -9.21 -7.17
C LEU A 132 1.05 -9.94 -6.00
N ASN A 133 1.37 -9.22 -4.91
CA ASN A 133 2.26 -9.74 -3.88
C ASN A 133 2.07 -9.20 -2.45
N PHE A 134 1.10 -8.32 -2.19
CA PHE A 134 0.89 -7.78 -0.84
C PHE A 134 -0.56 -7.84 -0.35
N TRP A 135 -1.48 -7.32 -1.15
CA TRP A 135 -2.88 -7.29 -0.76
C TRP A 135 -3.45 -8.71 -0.70
N GLU A 136 -4.34 -8.91 0.26
CA GLU A 136 -5.13 -10.13 0.42
C GLU A 136 -5.91 -10.38 -0.87
N GLU A 137 -6.06 -11.67 -1.21
CA GLU A 137 -6.54 -12.11 -2.52
C GLU A 137 -7.87 -11.50 -2.93
N HIS A 138 -8.85 -11.47 -2.01
CA HIS A 138 -10.17 -10.93 -2.30
C HIS A 138 -10.04 -9.46 -2.69
N VAL A 139 -9.31 -8.69 -1.88
CA VAL A 139 -9.10 -7.25 -2.11
C VAL A 139 -8.34 -7.02 -3.41
N ALA A 140 -7.28 -7.78 -3.66
CA ALA A 140 -6.51 -7.71 -4.90
C ALA A 140 -7.39 -7.98 -6.12
N ASP A 141 -8.23 -9.02 -6.08
CA ASP A 141 -9.14 -9.39 -7.15
C ASP A 141 -10.20 -8.31 -7.41
N ALA A 142 -10.73 -7.69 -6.35
CA ALA A 142 -11.67 -6.57 -6.49
C ALA A 142 -11.01 -5.36 -7.18
N VAL A 143 -9.78 -5.01 -6.81
CA VAL A 143 -9.00 -3.97 -7.51
C VAL A 143 -8.75 -4.37 -8.96
N MET A 144 -8.35 -5.63 -9.21
CA MET A 144 -8.04 -6.14 -10.54
C MET A 144 -9.25 -6.24 -11.48
N SER A 145 -10.48 -6.21 -10.97
CA SER A 145 -11.70 -6.12 -11.80
C SER A 145 -11.73 -4.83 -12.63
N TYR A 146 -11.12 -3.76 -12.14
CA TYR A 146 -11.05 -2.47 -12.81
C TYR A 146 -9.65 -2.15 -13.33
N TYR A 147 -8.63 -2.30 -12.48
CA TYR A 147 -7.25 -1.91 -12.75
C TYR A 147 -6.64 -2.61 -13.97
N PRO A 148 -5.88 -1.94 -14.86
CA PRO A 148 -5.39 -0.56 -14.76
C PRO A 148 -6.31 0.50 -15.37
N LYS A 149 -7.48 0.08 -15.86
CA LYS A 149 -8.47 0.98 -16.43
C LYS A 149 -9.43 1.44 -15.32
N LYS A 150 -10.30 2.39 -15.64
CA LYS A 150 -11.40 2.80 -14.76
C LYS A 150 -12.70 2.01 -15.01
N THR A 151 -12.76 1.33 -16.15
CA THR A 151 -13.89 0.51 -16.57
C THR A 151 -13.72 -0.92 -16.08
N ARG A 152 -14.78 -1.48 -15.51
CA ARG A 152 -14.85 -2.89 -15.13
C ARG A 152 -14.59 -3.82 -16.31
N LYS A 153 -13.88 -4.92 -16.09
CA LYS A 153 -13.69 -5.97 -17.09
C LYS A 153 -14.95 -6.83 -17.19
N ARG A 154 -15.43 -7.07 -18.40
CA ARG A 154 -16.60 -7.93 -18.63
C ARG A 154 -16.36 -9.41 -18.29
N TYR A 155 -15.10 -9.85 -18.33
CA TYR A 155 -14.71 -11.24 -18.12
C TYR A 155 -14.21 -11.54 -16.70
N PHE A 156 -14.10 -10.51 -15.85
CA PHE A 156 -13.61 -10.67 -14.48
C PHE A 156 -14.20 -9.55 -13.62
N ASP A 157 -15.19 -9.92 -12.83
CA ASP A 157 -15.88 -9.05 -11.88
C ASP A 157 -15.88 -9.70 -10.50
N VAL A 158 -15.27 -9.01 -9.55
CA VAL A 158 -15.22 -9.36 -8.14
C VAL A 158 -15.58 -8.08 -7.38
N THR A 159 -16.82 -8.02 -6.91
CA THR A 159 -17.22 -7.10 -5.87
C THR A 159 -17.30 -7.88 -4.56
N ILE A 160 -16.66 -7.35 -3.53
CA ILE A 160 -16.75 -7.89 -2.17
C ILE A 160 -17.93 -7.21 -1.48
N HIS A 161 -18.78 -7.98 -0.82
CA HIS A 161 -19.66 -7.46 0.21
C HIS A 161 -19.07 -7.80 1.57
N LEU A 162 -18.81 -6.75 2.34
CA LEU A 162 -18.33 -6.87 3.71
C LEU A 162 -19.48 -7.35 4.63
N PRO A 163 -19.18 -8.13 5.67
CA PRO A 163 -20.14 -8.43 6.73
C PRO A 163 -20.74 -7.16 7.33
N ALA A 164 -22.00 -7.21 7.75
CA ALA A 164 -22.71 -6.04 8.29
C ALA A 164 -22.10 -5.47 9.59
N ASP A 165 -21.32 -6.29 10.28
CA ASP A 165 -20.59 -5.94 11.49
C ASP A 165 -19.17 -5.43 11.24
N VAL A 166 -18.72 -5.36 9.99
CA VAL A 166 -17.43 -4.76 9.64
C VAL A 166 -17.60 -3.26 9.42
N ARG A 167 -16.75 -2.48 10.08
CA ARG A 167 -16.63 -1.03 9.87
C ARG A 167 -15.38 -0.73 9.05
N CYS A 168 -15.45 0.32 8.24
CA CYS A 168 -14.35 0.81 7.43
C CYS A 168 -14.45 2.33 7.31
N GLU A 169 -13.69 3.04 8.14
CA GLU A 169 -13.82 4.48 8.31
C GLU A 169 -12.54 5.18 7.85
N ALA A 170 -12.66 6.18 6.99
CA ALA A 170 -11.53 6.93 6.46
C ALA A 170 -11.48 8.35 7.05
N PHE A 171 -10.27 8.85 7.29
CA PHE A 171 -10.02 10.17 7.87
C PHE A 171 -8.93 10.92 7.10
N LYS A 172 -9.07 12.24 6.96
CA LYS A 172 -8.00 13.09 6.44
C LYS A 172 -6.91 13.22 7.49
N LEU A 173 -5.67 12.90 7.14
CA LEU A 173 -4.52 13.10 8.04
C LEU A 173 -4.27 14.59 8.34
N GLY A 174 -4.63 15.50 7.42
CA GLY A 174 -4.43 16.94 7.61
C GLY A 174 -5.42 17.60 8.57
N SER A 175 -6.71 17.29 8.45
CA SER A 175 -7.78 17.94 9.22
C SER A 175 -8.48 17.02 10.22
N ARG A 176 -8.13 15.73 10.26
CA ARG A 176 -8.77 14.68 11.07
C ARG A 176 -10.24 14.40 10.77
N GLU A 177 -10.84 15.13 9.82
CA GLU A 177 -12.21 14.93 9.38
C GLU A 177 -12.43 13.53 8.81
N ALA A 178 -13.55 12.91 9.17
CA ALA A 178 -14.04 11.71 8.51
C ALA A 178 -14.33 11.99 7.03
N ILE A 179 -14.13 10.99 6.19
CA ILE A 179 -14.35 11.04 4.74
C ILE A 179 -15.25 9.87 4.36
N SER A 180 -16.32 10.17 3.64
CA SER A 180 -17.15 9.13 3.02
C SER A 180 -16.33 8.33 1.99
N PRO A 181 -16.57 7.02 1.86
CA PRO A 181 -15.96 6.20 0.82
C PRO A 181 -16.17 6.80 -0.56
N CYS A 182 -15.20 6.68 -1.47
CA CYS A 182 -15.38 7.16 -2.83
C CYS A 182 -16.14 6.15 -3.70
N ARG A 183 -16.60 6.57 -4.89
CA ARG A 183 -17.32 5.68 -5.83
C ARG A 183 -16.53 4.42 -6.21
N SER A 184 -15.20 4.49 -6.25
CA SER A 184 -14.36 3.33 -6.54
C SER A 184 -14.37 2.32 -5.39
N CYS A 185 -14.39 2.78 -4.14
CA CYS A 185 -14.48 1.90 -2.97
C CYS A 185 -15.86 1.25 -2.88
N GLN A 186 -16.93 2.01 -3.17
CA GLN A 186 -18.29 1.44 -3.30
C GLN A 186 -18.34 0.33 -4.34
N ASN A 187 -17.77 0.56 -5.52
CA ASN A 187 -17.76 -0.42 -6.60
C ASN A 187 -17.02 -1.73 -6.25
N MET A 188 -15.94 -1.65 -5.45
CA MET A 188 -15.12 -2.82 -5.09
C MET A 188 -15.62 -3.55 -3.84
N PHE A 189 -16.09 -2.80 -2.84
CA PHE A 189 -16.31 -3.30 -1.48
C PHE A 189 -17.75 -3.12 -0.98
N GLY A 190 -18.66 -2.61 -1.83
CA GLY A 190 -20.05 -2.37 -1.45
C GLY A 190 -20.23 -1.28 -0.39
N LEU A 191 -19.20 -0.46 -0.12
CA LEU A 191 -19.27 0.59 0.88
C LEU A 191 -20.32 1.65 0.51
N ASP A 192 -21.19 1.97 1.45
CA ASP A 192 -22.24 2.97 1.27
C ASP A 192 -21.64 4.36 1.13
N THR A 193 -22.06 5.07 0.07
CA THR A 193 -21.66 6.45 -0.17
C THR A 193 -22.58 7.13 -1.17
N THR A 194 -22.75 8.44 -1.00
CA THR A 194 -23.36 9.35 -1.97
C THR A 194 -22.33 10.08 -2.83
N GLU A 195 -21.03 9.85 -2.58
CA GLU A 195 -19.94 10.47 -3.33
C GLU A 195 -19.93 10.02 -4.79
N THR A 196 -19.94 11.00 -5.69
CA THR A 196 -19.84 10.75 -7.14
C THR A 196 -18.39 10.66 -7.61
N LYS A 197 -17.45 11.15 -6.81
CA LYS A 197 -16.03 11.19 -7.16
C LYS A 197 -15.42 9.78 -7.15
N SER A 198 -14.74 9.43 -8.24
CA SER A 198 -14.01 8.18 -8.40
C SER A 198 -12.52 8.44 -8.49
N TRP A 199 -11.78 7.95 -7.49
CA TRP A 199 -10.32 7.88 -7.52
C TRP A 199 -9.85 6.67 -8.35
N ALA A 200 -8.56 6.61 -8.69
CA ALA A 200 -8.02 5.41 -9.32
C ALA A 200 -8.17 4.20 -8.37
N TYR A 201 -8.62 3.06 -8.92
CA TYR A 201 -8.76 1.81 -8.16
C TYR A 201 -7.40 1.39 -7.61
N GLY A 202 -7.36 1.04 -6.31
CA GLY A 202 -6.13 0.71 -5.58
C GLY A 202 -5.47 1.88 -4.84
N ASN A 203 -5.95 3.13 -4.98
CA ASN A 203 -5.29 4.28 -4.34
C ASN A 203 -5.84 4.66 -2.96
N CYS A 204 -7.07 4.27 -2.65
CA CYS A 204 -7.75 4.67 -1.42
C CYS A 204 -7.23 3.90 -0.20
N ALA A 205 -7.36 4.48 1.00
CA ALA A 205 -6.81 3.91 2.22
C ALA A 205 -7.56 2.62 2.65
N GLU A 206 -8.82 2.54 2.27
CA GLU A 206 -9.73 1.41 2.49
C GLU A 206 -9.17 0.10 1.93
N ILE A 207 -8.43 0.14 0.82
CA ILE A 207 -7.87 -1.06 0.18
C ILE A 207 -6.90 -1.76 1.14
N GLU A 208 -5.92 -1.03 1.68
CA GLU A 208 -4.92 -1.62 2.55
C GLU A 208 -5.50 -1.99 3.92
N SER A 209 -6.41 -1.14 4.45
CA SER A 209 -7.08 -1.42 5.72
C SER A 209 -7.91 -2.70 5.64
N LEU A 210 -8.78 -2.84 4.63
CA LEU A 210 -9.56 -4.06 4.42
C LEU A 210 -8.68 -5.25 4.07
N SER A 211 -7.61 -5.05 3.29
CA SER A 211 -6.65 -6.13 3.02
C SER A 211 -6.00 -6.66 4.29
N ASN A 212 -5.76 -5.82 5.30
CA ASN A 212 -5.19 -6.24 6.57
C ASN A 212 -6.24 -6.95 7.43
N LEU A 213 -7.49 -6.45 7.46
CA LEU A 213 -8.61 -7.11 8.13
C LEU A 213 -8.89 -8.51 7.55
N LEU A 214 -8.95 -8.66 6.22
CA LEU A 214 -9.26 -9.94 5.58
C LEU A 214 -8.11 -10.97 5.65
N ARG A 215 -6.99 -10.63 6.27
CA ARG A 215 -5.99 -11.65 6.65
C ARG A 215 -6.48 -12.47 7.84
N GLU A 216 -7.38 -11.93 8.65
CA GLU A 216 -8.06 -12.66 9.70
C GLU A 216 -9.09 -13.61 9.07
N GLU A 217 -8.90 -14.90 9.30
CA GLU A 217 -9.69 -15.96 8.69
C GLU A 217 -11.18 -15.84 9.05
N GLU A 218 -11.49 -15.54 10.31
CA GLU A 218 -12.86 -15.39 10.81
C GLU A 218 -13.66 -14.29 10.10
N VAL A 219 -13.00 -13.21 9.69
CA VAL A 219 -13.64 -12.14 8.93
C VAL A 219 -13.68 -12.50 7.44
N ARG A 220 -12.59 -13.07 6.91
CA ARG A 220 -12.46 -13.47 5.51
C ARG A 220 -13.51 -14.50 5.08
N GLU A 221 -13.80 -15.50 5.91
CA GLU A 221 -14.78 -16.54 5.58
C GLU A 221 -16.22 -16.02 5.47
N ARG A 222 -16.51 -14.88 6.11
CA ARG A 222 -17.82 -14.23 6.08
C ARG A 222 -18.00 -13.26 4.91
N VAL A 223 -16.91 -12.94 4.21
CA VAL A 223 -16.94 -12.07 3.02
C VAL A 223 -17.58 -12.78 1.84
N GLN A 224 -18.52 -12.10 1.19
CA GLN A 224 -19.14 -12.62 -0.03
C GLN A 224 -18.45 -12.03 -1.27
N ARG A 225 -17.98 -12.89 -2.17
CA ARG A 225 -17.49 -12.50 -3.50
C ARG A 225 -18.63 -12.59 -4.51
N ILE A 226 -19.02 -11.46 -5.06
CA ILE A 226 -20.09 -11.36 -6.06
C ILE A 226 -19.48 -11.02 -7.42
N GLY A 227 -20.08 -11.53 -8.48
CA GLY A 227 -19.69 -11.26 -9.86
C GLY A 227 -19.32 -12.52 -10.61
N ASN A 228 -18.71 -12.35 -11.77
CA ASN A 228 -18.26 -13.44 -12.62
C ASN A 228 -16.74 -13.61 -12.51
N TRP A 229 -16.31 -14.53 -11.66
CA TRP A 229 -14.91 -14.90 -11.55
C TRP A 229 -14.75 -16.42 -11.63
N THR A 230 -13.65 -16.83 -12.22
CA THR A 230 -13.18 -18.23 -12.30
C THR A 230 -11.67 -18.20 -12.12
N GLU A 231 -11.06 -19.30 -11.70
CA GLU A 231 -9.60 -19.38 -11.60
C GLU A 231 -8.89 -19.08 -12.93
N GLU A 232 -9.49 -19.49 -14.05
CA GLU A 232 -8.97 -19.15 -15.39
C GLU A 232 -8.99 -17.64 -15.65
N ASN A 233 -10.11 -16.96 -15.33
CA ASN A 233 -10.23 -15.52 -15.51
C ASN A 233 -9.36 -14.73 -14.53
N LYS A 234 -9.16 -15.26 -13.32
CA LYS A 234 -8.22 -14.74 -12.32
C LYS A 234 -6.78 -14.79 -12.83
N GLU A 235 -6.33 -15.93 -13.34
CA GLU A 235 -4.99 -16.04 -13.92
C GLU A 235 -4.83 -15.15 -15.17
N LYS A 236 -5.89 -15.03 -15.99
CA LYS A 236 -5.92 -14.09 -17.11
C LYS A 236 -5.77 -12.63 -16.67
N VAL A 237 -6.47 -12.20 -15.61
CA VAL A 237 -6.36 -10.82 -15.10
C VAL A 237 -4.99 -10.59 -14.46
N ARG A 238 -4.47 -11.56 -13.71
CA ARG A 238 -3.13 -11.51 -13.10
C ARG A 238 -2.04 -11.31 -14.16
N ARG A 239 -2.07 -12.09 -15.25
CA ARG A 239 -1.18 -11.88 -16.41
C ARG A 239 -1.36 -10.51 -17.06
N ALA A 240 -2.59 -10.01 -17.16
CA ALA A 240 -2.84 -8.67 -17.70
C ALA A 240 -2.23 -7.57 -16.81
N VAL A 241 -2.26 -7.73 -15.49
CA VAL A 241 -1.63 -6.82 -14.51
C VAL A 241 -0.11 -6.91 -14.59
N ILE A 242 0.50 -8.11 -14.64
CA ILE A 242 1.94 -8.29 -14.84
C ILE A 242 2.41 -7.60 -16.13
N ASN A 243 1.67 -7.79 -17.23
CA ASN A 243 1.99 -7.15 -18.50
C ASN A 243 1.85 -5.63 -18.45
N HIS A 244 0.90 -5.09 -17.69
CA HIS A 244 0.82 -3.66 -17.47
C HIS A 244 1.97 -3.13 -16.63
N LEU A 245 2.31 -3.81 -15.54
CA LEU A 245 3.45 -3.49 -14.68
C LEU A 245 4.75 -3.40 -15.50
N ARG A 246 5.05 -4.41 -16.33
CA ARG A 246 6.21 -4.39 -17.23
C ARG A 246 6.22 -3.19 -18.17
N ARG A 247 5.05 -2.78 -18.69
CA ARG A 247 4.94 -1.57 -19.52
C ARG A 247 5.22 -0.29 -18.74
N GLU A 248 4.73 -0.17 -17.51
CA GLU A 248 5.01 1.01 -16.67
C GLU A 248 6.48 1.09 -16.27
N LEU A 249 7.13 -0.03 -15.96
CA LEU A 249 8.56 -0.11 -15.66
C LEU A 249 9.43 0.28 -16.86
N LYS A 250 9.04 -0.15 -18.07
CA LYS A 250 9.74 0.24 -19.30
C LYS A 250 9.74 1.76 -19.52
N LYS A 251 8.69 2.48 -19.10
CA LYS A 251 8.62 3.95 -19.24
C LYS A 251 9.64 4.68 -18.38
N VAL A 252 10.09 4.07 -17.28
CA VAL A 252 11.09 4.62 -16.36
C VAL A 252 12.46 3.95 -16.51
N GLY A 253 12.64 3.10 -17.52
CA GLY A 253 13.91 2.40 -17.74
C GLY A 253 14.31 1.45 -16.60
N PHE A 254 13.34 0.91 -15.86
CA PHE A 254 13.61 -0.02 -14.77
C PHE A 254 13.66 -1.48 -15.26
N GLU A 255 14.76 -2.17 -14.98
CA GLU A 255 14.98 -3.58 -15.33
C GLU A 255 14.54 -4.49 -14.18
N TRP A 256 13.34 -5.06 -14.30
CA TRP A 256 12.77 -5.92 -13.26
C TRP A 256 13.15 -7.39 -13.46
N ASP A 257 13.71 -8.01 -12.42
CA ASP A 257 14.11 -9.43 -12.37
C ASP A 257 12.93 -10.40 -12.12
N ASN A 258 11.69 -9.90 -12.16
CA ASN A 258 10.45 -10.61 -11.82
C ASN A 258 10.31 -10.98 -10.34
N GLN A 259 11.13 -10.43 -9.44
CA GLN A 259 11.02 -10.63 -7.99
C GLN A 259 10.47 -9.40 -7.27
N PHE A 260 9.77 -9.66 -6.17
CA PHE A 260 9.32 -8.62 -5.25
C PHE A 260 10.17 -8.67 -3.99
N TYR A 261 10.62 -7.51 -3.55
CA TYR A 261 11.43 -7.39 -2.35
C TYR A 261 10.63 -7.79 -1.12
N THR A 262 11.10 -8.84 -0.46
CA THR A 262 10.61 -9.30 0.83
C THR A 262 11.69 -9.02 1.85
N ALA A 263 11.39 -8.17 2.84
CA ALA A 263 12.34 -7.92 3.90
C ALA A 263 12.56 -9.22 4.69
N GLN A 264 13.82 -9.62 4.87
CA GLN A 264 14.15 -10.63 5.86
C GLN A 264 13.86 -10.04 7.25
N SER A 265 13.31 -10.85 8.15
CA SER A 265 13.23 -10.51 9.57
C SER A 265 14.63 -10.17 10.04
N ALA A 266 14.80 -9.08 10.80
CA ALA A 266 16.07 -8.83 11.47
C ALA A 266 16.45 -10.11 12.23
N ARG A 267 17.70 -10.58 12.06
CA ARG A 267 18.23 -11.63 12.95
C ARG A 267 17.98 -11.13 14.37
N ALA A 268 17.26 -11.92 15.16
CA ALA A 268 17.14 -11.62 16.57
C ALA A 268 18.56 -11.49 17.12
N GLU A 269 18.88 -10.32 17.67
CA GLU A 269 20.02 -10.15 18.57
C GLU A 269 19.72 -11.00 19.81
N ASN A 270 19.97 -12.31 19.73
CA ASN A 270 19.91 -13.24 20.85
C ASN A 270 20.90 -14.40 20.68
N ASP A 271 22.01 -14.17 19.96
CA ASP A 271 23.20 -15.01 20.03
C ASP A 271 24.41 -14.14 20.40
N VAL A 272 24.37 -13.54 21.58
CA VAL A 272 25.56 -13.07 22.30
C VAL A 272 25.55 -13.69 23.70
N ILE A 273 26.25 -14.82 23.80
CA ILE A 273 27.06 -15.29 24.93
C ILE A 273 26.33 -15.50 26.28
N CYS A 274 26.15 -16.77 26.63
CA CYS A 274 26.54 -17.34 27.93
C CYS A 274 27.21 -18.70 27.69
#